data_AF-A0A8J9YHJ7-F1
#
_entry.id   AF-A0A8J9YHJ7-F1
#
_cell.length_a   1.000
_cell.length_b   1.000
_cell.length_c   1.000
_cell.angle_alpha   90.00
_cell.angle_beta   90.00
_cell.angle_gamma   90.00
#
_symmetry.space_group_name_H-M   'P 1'
#
loop_
_entity.id
_entity.type
_entity.pdbx_description
1 polymer ?
#
loop_
_entity_poly.entity_id
_entity_poly.type
_entity_poly.pdbx_seq_one_letter_code
_entity_poly.pdbx_strand_id
1 'polypeptide(L)'
;MQETQRIESMLYDYETTYRTDYRFGEIREYPKTIYKEKLSRYKRGEPEYKNIHTLAKWQGKMPPFSLLHKPKDILRTNPNNVQPYYEKPVDVDHEQAQKTRPRLVMTPAVSMDDIEDERARNILCTDMYTSVMTRAMREAITPCNSLKAPLPGTPAPANPITLPKLKPAYVSPEWRMDSVMWDRKQLRGYCDPTKEFWLSREPPKYYLQLI
;
A
#
# COMPACT_ATOMS: atom_id res chain seq x y z
N MET A 1 -13.79 15.31 49.28
CA MET A 1 -12.81 16.24 48.68
C MET A 1 -11.70 15.54 47.88
N GLN A 2 -11.22 14.36 48.28
CA GLN A 2 -10.14 13.67 47.54
C GLN A 2 -10.58 13.08 46.19
N GLU A 3 -11.81 12.57 46.06
CA GLU A 3 -12.29 12.00 44.79
C GLU A 3 -12.49 13.05 43.69
N THR A 4 -13.04 14.22 44.04
CA THR A 4 -13.22 15.34 43.10
C THR A 4 -11.88 15.86 42.60
N GLN A 5 -10.88 15.99 43.48
CA GLN A 5 -9.51 16.37 43.11
C GLN A 5 -8.84 15.34 42.22
N ARG A 6 -9.06 14.04 42.47
CA ARG A 6 -8.52 12.96 41.64
C ARG A 6 -9.13 12.98 40.25
N ILE A 7 -10.45 13.13 40.14
CA ILE A 7 -11.16 13.23 38.85
C ILE A 7 -10.71 14.48 38.08
N GLU A 8 -10.58 15.61 38.77
CA GLU A 8 -10.09 16.87 38.20
C GLU A 8 -8.67 16.75 37.64
N SER A 9 -7.76 16.08 38.34
CA SER A 9 -6.39 15.80 37.85
C SER A 9 -6.31 14.82 36.68
N MET A 10 -7.35 14.01 36.44
CA MET A 10 -7.41 13.10 35.28
C MET A 10 -7.99 13.77 34.04
N LEU A 11 -8.77 14.84 34.23
CA LEU A 11 -9.48 15.54 33.16
C LEU A 11 -8.74 16.80 32.68
N TYR A 12 -8.02 17.48 33.57
CA TYR A 12 -7.38 18.76 33.28
C TYR A 12 -5.91 18.76 33.74
N ASP A 13 -5.00 18.98 32.79
CA ASP A 13 -3.56 19.14 33.06
C ASP A 13 -3.26 20.60 33.44
N TYR A 14 -3.18 20.88 34.74
CA TYR A 14 -2.79 22.18 35.29
C TYR A 14 -1.27 22.37 35.41
N GLU A 15 -0.49 21.44 34.84
CA GLU A 15 0.96 21.48 34.96
C GLU A 15 1.52 22.64 34.11
N THR A 16 2.10 23.62 34.79
CA THR A 16 2.90 24.64 34.12
C THR A 16 4.27 24.07 33.74
N THR A 17 4.84 24.56 32.64
CA THR A 17 6.13 24.09 32.08
C THR A 17 7.31 24.20 33.04
N TYR A 18 7.19 24.96 34.13
CA TYR A 18 8.26 25.25 35.10
C TYR A 18 8.61 24.10 36.07
N ARG A 19 7.88 22.99 36.07
CA ARG A 19 8.10 21.88 37.03
C ARG A 19 9.43 21.15 36.86
N THR A 20 10.05 21.26 35.68
CA THR A 20 11.30 20.56 35.30
C THR A 20 12.50 21.49 35.15
N ASP A 21 12.30 22.81 35.16
CA ASP A 21 13.34 23.79 34.81
C ASP A 21 14.50 23.85 35.81
N TYR A 22 14.31 23.33 37.03
CA TYR A 22 15.33 23.31 38.09
C TYR A 22 15.92 21.91 38.38
N ARG A 23 15.67 20.90 37.54
CA ARG A 23 16.23 19.53 37.71
C ARG A 23 17.48 19.27 36.87
N PHE A 24 18.18 20.33 36.48
CA PHE A 24 19.43 20.22 35.72
C PHE A 24 20.50 19.56 36.60
N GLY A 25 20.77 18.28 36.41
CA GLY A 25 21.79 17.52 37.14
C GLY A 25 21.29 16.43 38.11
N GLU A 26 19.98 16.17 38.22
CA GLU A 26 19.50 15.00 38.97
C GLU A 26 19.93 13.70 38.25
N ILE A 27 20.95 13.02 38.80
CA ILE A 27 21.38 11.70 38.33
C ILE A 27 20.31 10.68 38.76
N ARG A 28 19.40 10.35 37.84
CA ARG A 28 18.47 9.24 38.05
C ARG A 28 19.20 7.94 37.73
N GLU A 29 19.21 7.00 38.67
CA GLU A 29 19.71 5.66 38.41
C GLU A 29 18.82 5.00 37.35
N TYR A 30 19.40 4.73 36.18
CA TYR A 30 18.71 4.03 35.12
C TYR A 30 18.41 2.60 35.58
N PRO A 31 17.15 2.13 35.55
CA PRO A 31 16.85 0.76 35.93
C PRO A 31 17.59 -0.19 34.98
N LYS A 32 18.47 -1.02 35.54
CA LYS A 32 19.19 -2.04 34.76
C LYS A 32 18.19 -2.94 34.06
N THR A 33 18.28 -3.02 32.74
CA THR A 33 17.43 -3.87 31.92
C THR A 33 17.78 -5.34 32.17
N ILE A 34 16.97 -6.03 32.96
CA ILE A 34 17.09 -7.48 33.15
C ILE A 34 16.42 -8.15 31.95
N TYR A 35 17.18 -8.96 31.21
CA TYR A 35 16.65 -9.78 30.12
C TYR A 35 15.61 -10.76 30.68
N LYS A 36 14.37 -10.65 30.23
CA LYS A 36 13.32 -11.63 30.47
C LYS A 36 13.19 -12.49 29.23
N GLU A 37 13.40 -13.79 29.38
CA GLU A 37 13.17 -14.75 28.31
C GLU A 37 11.72 -14.64 27.81
N LYS A 38 11.54 -14.72 26.49
CA LYS A 38 10.21 -14.74 25.90
C LYS A 38 9.54 -16.05 26.32
N LEU A 39 8.40 -15.95 27.01
CA LEU A 39 7.54 -17.09 27.28
C LEU A 39 7.32 -17.86 25.97
N SER A 40 7.55 -19.18 26.02
CA SER A 40 7.34 -20.05 24.85
C SER A 40 5.94 -19.80 24.30
N ARG A 41 5.82 -19.70 22.97
CA ARG A 41 4.53 -19.42 22.33
C ARG A 41 3.51 -20.43 22.84
N TYR A 42 2.50 -19.96 23.55
CA TYR A 42 1.34 -20.77 23.90
C TYR A 42 0.80 -21.37 22.60
N LYS A 43 0.92 -22.69 22.45
CA LYS A 43 0.25 -23.40 21.37
C LYS A 43 -1.24 -23.29 21.68
N ARG A 44 -1.93 -22.38 20.99
CA ARG A 44 -3.38 -22.32 21.01
C ARG A 44 -3.88 -23.73 20.63
N GLY A 45 -4.66 -24.34 21.51
CA GLY A 45 -5.29 -25.64 21.22
C GLY A 45 -6.07 -25.56 19.91
N GLU A 46 -6.13 -26.66 19.17
CA GLU A 46 -6.94 -26.74 17.95
C GLU A 46 -8.41 -26.41 18.30
N PRO A 47 -9.07 -25.53 17.52
CA PRO A 47 -10.46 -25.18 17.79
C PRO A 47 -11.37 -26.40 17.63
N GLU A 48 -12.42 -26.49 18.46
CA GLU A 48 -13.40 -27.57 18.33
C GLU A 48 -14.19 -27.43 17.03
N TYR A 49 -14.18 -28.47 16.21
CA TYR A 49 -14.95 -28.50 14.96
C TYR A 49 -16.39 -28.92 15.25
N LYS A 50 -17.36 -28.19 14.70
CA LYS A 50 -18.79 -28.50 14.80
C LYS A 50 -19.36 -28.77 13.41
N ASN A 51 -20.28 -29.72 13.32
CA ASN A 51 -21.05 -29.92 12.10
C ASN A 51 -21.97 -28.72 11.89
N ILE A 52 -21.96 -28.12 10.69
CA ILE A 52 -22.75 -26.92 10.37
C ILE A 52 -24.26 -27.19 10.48
N HIS A 53 -24.70 -28.40 10.11
CA HIS A 53 -26.12 -28.75 10.06
C HIS A 53 -26.68 -29.20 11.41
N THR A 54 -25.90 -29.95 12.19
CA THR A 54 -26.36 -30.52 13.46
C THR A 54 -25.82 -29.78 14.69
N LEU A 55 -24.88 -28.84 14.52
CA LEU A 55 -24.14 -28.14 15.57
C LEU A 55 -23.44 -29.04 16.58
N ALA A 56 -23.49 -30.36 16.37
CA ALA A 56 -22.85 -31.35 17.19
C ALA A 56 -21.33 -31.24 17.03
N LYS A 57 -20.63 -31.45 18.14
CA LYS A 57 -19.17 -31.54 18.15
C LYS A 57 -18.74 -32.74 17.30
N TRP A 58 -17.83 -32.49 16.37
CA TRP A 58 -17.29 -33.55 15.50
C TRP A 58 -16.47 -34.52 16.33
N GLN A 59 -16.87 -35.79 16.38
CA GLN A 59 -16.13 -36.84 17.07
C GLN A 59 -15.09 -37.44 16.11
N GLY A 60 -13.83 -37.03 16.24
CA GLY A 60 -12.71 -37.57 15.46
C GLY A 60 -11.81 -36.50 14.84
N LYS A 61 -10.85 -36.94 14.02
CA LYS A 61 -9.98 -36.03 13.25
C LYS A 61 -10.78 -35.42 12.09
N MET A 62 -10.62 -34.12 11.87
CA MET A 62 -11.22 -33.43 10.73
C MET A 62 -10.73 -34.08 9.42
N PRO A 63 -11.62 -34.41 8.48
CA PRO A 63 -11.18 -34.92 7.18
C PRO A 63 -10.27 -33.88 6.51
N PRO A 64 -9.15 -34.30 5.89
CA PRO A 64 -8.24 -33.36 5.25
C PRO A 64 -8.97 -32.58 4.16
N PHE A 65 -8.71 -31.27 4.13
CA PHE A 65 -9.34 -30.31 3.20
C PHE A 65 -9.26 -30.74 1.73
N SER A 66 -8.23 -31.50 1.36
CA SER A 66 -8.05 -32.09 0.03
C SER A 66 -9.22 -32.97 -0.43
N LEU A 67 -9.93 -33.62 0.48
CA LEU A 67 -11.08 -34.49 0.15
C LEU A 67 -12.36 -33.70 -0.14
N LEU A 68 -12.45 -32.44 0.28
CA LEU A 68 -13.63 -31.59 0.09
C LEU A 68 -13.56 -30.76 -1.20
N HIS A 69 -12.42 -30.77 -1.89
CA HIS A 69 -12.27 -30.11 -3.18
C HIS A 69 -12.74 -31.02 -4.31
N LYS A 70 -13.89 -30.69 -4.90
CA LYS A 70 -14.19 -31.14 -6.25
C LYS A 70 -13.21 -30.43 -7.21
N PRO A 71 -12.44 -31.14 -8.05
CA PRO A 71 -11.64 -30.50 -9.09
C PRO A 71 -12.58 -29.72 -10.01
N LYS A 72 -12.22 -28.48 -10.35
CA LYS A 72 -12.98 -27.68 -11.31
C LYS A 72 -13.03 -28.44 -12.65
N ASP A 73 -14.22 -28.53 -13.25
CA ASP A 73 -14.35 -29.10 -14.59
C ASP A 73 -13.44 -28.30 -15.55
N ILE A 74 -12.60 -29.03 -16.27
CA ILE A 74 -11.50 -28.53 -17.10
C ILE A 74 -12.10 -27.90 -18.37
N LEU A 75 -12.80 -26.78 -18.22
CA LEU A 75 -13.34 -26.02 -19.34
C LEU A 75 -12.71 -24.63 -19.33
N ARG A 76 -11.69 -24.52 -20.19
CA ARG A 76 -10.98 -23.32 -20.69
C ARG A 76 -9.65 -23.02 -19.99
N THR A 77 -8.60 -23.29 -20.77
CA THR A 77 -7.17 -23.01 -20.57
C THR A 77 -6.42 -24.10 -19.80
N ASN A 78 -5.73 -24.96 -20.55
CA ASN A 78 -4.65 -25.80 -20.02
C ASN A 78 -3.61 -24.86 -19.36
N PRO A 79 -3.36 -24.95 -18.04
CA PRO A 79 -2.42 -24.06 -17.35
C PRO A 79 -0.98 -24.20 -17.86
N ASN A 80 -0.66 -25.30 -18.56
CA ASN A 80 0.65 -25.49 -19.19
C ASN A 80 0.75 -24.83 -20.58
N ASN A 81 -0.36 -24.35 -21.13
CA ASN A 81 -0.36 -23.62 -22.40
C ASN A 81 -0.37 -22.12 -22.10
N VAL A 82 0.82 -21.52 -22.06
CA VAL A 82 0.99 -20.08 -21.88
C VAL A 82 0.41 -19.35 -23.09
N GLN A 83 -0.36 -18.30 -22.84
CA GLN A 83 -0.86 -17.44 -23.93
C GLN A 83 0.34 -16.86 -24.69
N PRO A 84 0.41 -17.02 -26.03
CA PRO A 84 1.49 -16.43 -26.79
C PRO A 84 1.47 -14.90 -26.68
N TYR A 85 2.62 -14.27 -26.91
CA TYR A 85 2.69 -12.82 -27.01
C TYR A 85 1.72 -12.33 -28.10
N TYR A 86 0.97 -11.27 -27.81
CA TYR A 86 0.07 -10.67 -28.79
C TYR A 86 0.89 -9.98 -29.87
N GLU A 87 0.89 -10.55 -31.07
CA GLU A 87 1.46 -9.91 -32.26
C GLU A 87 0.36 -9.13 -32.98
N LYS A 88 0.64 -7.86 -33.29
CA LYS A 88 -0.26 -7.06 -34.13
C LYS A 88 -0.33 -7.73 -35.50
N PRO A 89 -1.53 -7.98 -36.06
CA PRO A 89 -1.65 -8.53 -37.41
C PRO A 89 -0.97 -7.62 -38.43
N VAL A 90 -0.38 -8.22 -39.46
CA VAL A 90 0.24 -7.50 -40.57
C VAL A 90 -0.85 -6.72 -41.31
N ASP A 91 -0.62 -5.43 -41.51
CA ASP A 91 -1.54 -4.55 -42.23
C ASP A 91 -1.25 -4.63 -43.73
N VAL A 92 -2.04 -5.43 -44.46
CA VAL A 92 -1.84 -5.71 -45.88
C VAL A 92 -2.15 -4.50 -46.76
N ASP A 93 -3.08 -3.64 -46.32
CA ASP A 93 -3.60 -2.51 -47.11
C ASP A 93 -2.87 -1.20 -46.80
N HIS A 94 -1.83 -1.24 -45.96
CA HIS A 94 -1.11 -0.07 -45.48
C HIS A 94 -0.59 0.82 -46.63
N GLU A 95 0.02 0.23 -47.66
CA GLU A 95 0.55 1.00 -48.80
C GLU A 95 -0.55 1.66 -49.63
N GLN A 96 -1.66 0.95 -49.85
CA GLN A 96 -2.78 1.47 -50.62
C GLN A 96 -3.48 2.59 -49.85
N ALA A 97 -3.69 2.41 -48.55
CA ALA A 97 -4.24 3.42 -47.66
C ALA A 97 -3.36 4.68 -47.61
N GLN A 98 -2.03 4.53 -47.61
CA GLN A 98 -1.11 5.67 -47.67
C GLN A 98 -1.23 6.47 -48.98
N LYS A 99 -1.45 5.82 -50.12
CA LYS A 99 -1.64 6.49 -51.40
C LYS A 99 -2.98 7.22 -51.49
N THR A 100 -4.03 6.68 -50.89
CA THR A 100 -5.41 7.19 -51.02
C THR A 100 -5.83 8.16 -49.92
N ARG A 101 -5.09 8.27 -48.82
CA ARG A 101 -5.45 9.15 -47.70
C ARG A 101 -5.29 10.64 -48.05
N PRO A 102 -6.12 11.53 -47.47
CA PRO A 102 -5.92 12.98 -47.59
C PRO A 102 -4.58 13.39 -46.97
N ARG A 103 -3.85 14.27 -47.66
CA ARG A 103 -2.49 14.69 -47.28
C ARG A 103 -2.53 15.68 -46.13
N LEU A 104 -1.86 15.36 -45.03
CA LEU A 104 -1.62 16.30 -43.94
C LEU A 104 -0.30 17.03 -44.17
N VAL A 105 -0.37 18.31 -44.54
CA VAL A 105 0.82 19.16 -44.66
C VAL A 105 1.06 19.84 -43.31
N MET A 106 1.86 19.21 -42.46
CA MET A 106 2.53 19.92 -41.38
C MET A 106 3.95 20.20 -41.87
N THR A 107 4.36 21.47 -41.85
CA THR A 107 5.74 21.93 -42.13
C THR A 107 6.78 20.89 -41.66
N PRO A 108 7.68 20.42 -42.52
CA PRO A 108 8.30 21.07 -43.68
C PRO A 108 7.58 20.79 -45.02
N ALA A 109 8.01 21.51 -46.07
CA ALA A 109 7.38 21.62 -47.39
C ALA A 109 7.36 20.35 -48.27
N VAL A 110 7.58 19.16 -47.69
CA VAL A 110 7.62 17.87 -48.39
C VAL A 110 6.74 16.90 -47.64
N SER A 111 5.76 16.30 -48.32
CA SER A 111 4.89 15.32 -47.69
C SER A 111 5.69 14.04 -47.41
N MET A 112 5.49 13.43 -46.23
CA MET A 112 6.16 12.18 -45.87
C MET A 112 5.78 11.00 -46.77
N ASP A 113 4.72 11.16 -47.56
CA ASP A 113 4.21 10.15 -48.47
C ASP A 113 4.83 10.29 -49.89
N ASP A 114 5.43 11.45 -50.22
CA ASP A 114 6.14 11.67 -51.51
C ASP A 114 7.60 11.16 -51.47
N ILE A 115 8.05 10.62 -50.33
CA ILE A 115 9.41 10.09 -50.18
C ILE A 115 9.41 8.63 -50.64
N GLU A 116 9.91 8.39 -51.86
CA GLU A 116 10.03 7.03 -52.43
C GLU A 116 11.02 6.15 -51.66
N ASP A 117 12.09 6.75 -51.10
CA ASP A 117 13.07 6.02 -50.31
C ASP A 117 12.55 5.79 -48.88
N GLU A 118 12.14 4.55 -48.62
CA GLU A 118 11.66 4.10 -47.31
C GLU A 118 12.70 4.32 -46.21
N ARG A 119 14.00 4.26 -46.54
CA ARG A 119 15.07 4.52 -45.56
C ARG A 119 15.10 5.99 -45.15
N ALA A 120 15.02 6.90 -46.12
CA ALA A 120 14.99 8.34 -45.85
C ALA A 120 13.73 8.73 -45.06
N ARG A 121 12.58 8.15 -45.41
CA ARG A 121 11.31 8.34 -44.69
C ARG A 121 11.41 7.89 -43.24
N ASN A 122 11.96 6.69 -43.01
CA ASN A 122 12.15 6.16 -41.67
C ASN A 122 13.04 7.05 -40.81
N ILE A 123 14.16 7.55 -41.35
CA ILE A 123 15.06 8.48 -40.64
C ILE A 123 14.32 9.76 -40.24
N LEU A 124 13.55 10.37 -41.15
CA LEU A 124 12.78 11.57 -40.82
C LEU A 124 11.73 11.28 -39.74
N CYS A 125 10.99 10.18 -39.86
CA CYS A 125 10.01 9.76 -38.87
C CYS A 125 10.65 9.46 -37.52
N THR A 126 11.83 8.85 -37.46
CA THR A 126 12.51 8.51 -36.19
C THR A 126 13.21 9.69 -35.57
N ASP A 127 13.81 10.59 -36.36
CA ASP A 127 14.74 11.58 -35.84
C ASP A 127 14.09 12.97 -35.69
N MET A 128 13.19 13.34 -36.62
CA MET A 128 12.53 14.65 -36.59
C MET A 128 11.16 14.62 -35.91
N TYR A 129 10.36 13.58 -36.16
CA TYR A 129 8.96 13.52 -35.68
C TYR A 129 8.75 12.69 -34.41
N THR A 130 9.82 12.20 -33.79
CA THR A 130 9.69 11.57 -32.48
C THR A 130 9.84 12.60 -31.38
N SER A 131 8.94 12.53 -30.40
CA SER A 131 9.09 13.31 -29.18
C SER A 131 10.33 12.86 -28.41
N VAL A 132 10.95 13.79 -27.69
CA VAL A 132 12.10 13.51 -26.80
C VAL A 132 11.77 12.38 -25.81
N MET A 133 10.54 12.35 -25.30
CA MET A 133 10.07 11.29 -24.39
C MET A 133 10.03 9.92 -25.06
N THR A 134 9.48 9.82 -26.27
CA THR A 134 9.45 8.55 -27.01
C THR A 134 10.84 8.05 -27.36
N ARG A 135 11.79 8.95 -27.65
CA ARG A 135 13.19 8.60 -27.90
C ARG A 135 13.85 8.03 -26.65
N ALA A 136 13.70 8.70 -25.50
CA ALA A 136 14.24 8.23 -24.22
C ALA A 136 13.66 6.86 -23.81
N MET A 137 12.37 6.62 -24.05
CA MET A 137 11.77 5.31 -23.80
C MET A 137 12.36 4.21 -24.70
N ARG A 138 12.58 4.48 -25.99
CA ARG A 138 13.23 3.49 -26.88
C ARG A 138 14.64 3.18 -26.41
N GLU A 139 15.42 4.20 -26.05
CA GLU A 139 16.78 4.04 -25.52
C GLU A 139 16.78 3.19 -24.23
N ALA A 140 15.80 3.39 -23.35
CA ALA A 140 15.62 2.60 -22.13
C ALA A 140 15.15 1.15 -22.38
N ILE A 141 14.38 0.92 -23.45
CA ILE A 141 13.84 -0.39 -23.83
C ILE A 141 14.81 -1.16 -24.73
N THR A 142 15.84 -0.50 -25.30
CA THR A 142 16.83 -1.15 -26.16
C THR A 142 17.35 -2.40 -25.45
N PRO A 143 17.02 -3.60 -25.95
CA PRO A 143 17.29 -4.81 -25.22
C PRO A 143 18.81 -4.97 -25.12
N CYS A 144 19.34 -5.05 -23.91
CA CYS A 144 20.62 -5.70 -23.70
C CYS A 144 20.43 -7.17 -24.11
N ASN A 145 20.57 -7.45 -25.41
CA ASN A 145 20.32 -8.75 -26.04
C ASN A 145 21.18 -9.88 -25.48
N SER A 146 22.13 -9.60 -24.59
CA SER A 146 22.94 -10.60 -23.88
C SER A 146 22.21 -11.24 -22.69
N LEU A 147 21.11 -10.67 -22.18
CA LEU A 147 20.42 -11.16 -21.00
C LEU A 147 18.93 -11.37 -21.27
N LYS A 148 18.60 -12.40 -22.06
CA LYS A 148 17.25 -12.95 -22.07
C LYS A 148 17.10 -13.77 -20.78
N ALA A 149 16.39 -13.22 -19.80
CA ALA A 149 16.00 -14.01 -18.63
C ALA A 149 15.29 -15.27 -19.13
N PRO A 150 15.73 -16.48 -18.76
CA PRO A 150 15.02 -17.70 -19.12
C PRO A 150 13.68 -17.66 -18.41
N LEU A 151 12.66 -17.14 -19.09
CA LEU A 151 11.29 -17.23 -18.61
C LEU A 151 10.92 -18.71 -18.76
N PRO A 152 10.73 -19.44 -17.66
CA PRO A 152 10.24 -20.81 -17.75
C PRO A 152 8.87 -20.69 -18.42
N GLY A 153 8.67 -21.32 -19.58
CA GLY A 153 7.39 -21.31 -20.33
C GLY A 153 6.24 -21.99 -19.60
N THR A 154 6.31 -22.05 -18.27
CA THR A 154 5.34 -22.57 -17.33
C THR A 154 4.96 -21.43 -16.39
N PRO A 155 3.67 -21.22 -16.09
CA PRO A 155 3.30 -20.27 -15.05
C PRO A 155 4.05 -20.62 -13.76
N ALA A 156 4.73 -19.64 -13.16
CA ALA A 156 5.38 -19.85 -11.88
C ALA A 156 4.34 -20.39 -10.89
N PRO A 157 4.68 -21.40 -10.06
CA PRO A 157 3.77 -21.89 -9.03
C PRO A 157 3.32 -20.70 -8.19
N ALA A 158 2.03 -20.66 -7.84
CA ALA A 158 1.44 -19.60 -7.04
C ALA A 158 2.07 -19.61 -5.64
N ASN A 159 3.23 -18.96 -5.50
CA ASN A 159 3.84 -18.70 -4.21
C ASN A 159 3.02 -17.60 -3.54
N PRO A 160 2.38 -17.86 -2.39
CA PRO A 160 1.70 -16.81 -1.65
C PRO A 160 2.75 -15.75 -1.29
N ILE A 161 2.60 -14.55 -1.84
CA ILE A 161 3.48 -13.42 -1.53
C ILE A 161 3.22 -13.04 -0.08
N THR A 162 4.06 -13.53 0.83
CA THR A 162 4.04 -13.11 2.21
C THR A 162 4.78 -11.78 2.30
N LEU A 163 4.05 -10.68 2.14
CA LEU A 163 4.60 -9.36 2.41
C LEU A 163 5.01 -9.30 3.90
N PRO A 164 6.25 -8.92 4.23
CA PRO A 164 6.63 -8.72 5.62
C PRO A 164 5.74 -7.63 6.21
N LYS A 165 5.19 -7.88 7.40
CA LYS A 165 4.44 -6.84 8.13
C LYS A 165 5.31 -5.61 8.24
N LEU A 166 4.78 -4.44 7.86
CA LEU A 166 5.44 -3.16 8.00
C LEU A 166 5.88 -3.01 9.47
N LYS A 167 7.19 -3.10 9.72
CA LYS A 167 7.76 -2.81 11.03
C LYS A 167 8.07 -1.32 11.03
N PRO A 168 7.53 -0.53 11.98
CA PRO A 168 7.97 0.84 12.12
C PRO A 168 9.48 0.86 12.38
N ALA A 169 10.17 1.91 11.91
CA ALA A 169 11.58 2.09 12.16
C ALA A 169 11.84 2.00 13.67
N TYR A 170 12.92 1.32 14.06
CA TYR A 170 13.29 1.22 15.45
C TYR A 170 13.66 2.62 15.97
N VAL A 171 12.79 3.17 16.82
CA VAL A 171 13.08 4.37 17.61
C VAL A 171 13.55 3.91 18.98
N SER A 172 14.71 4.40 19.41
CA SER A 172 15.27 4.11 20.74
C SER A 172 14.30 4.57 21.84
N PRO A 173 14.26 3.89 23.01
CA PRO A 173 13.32 4.22 24.08
C PRO A 173 13.40 5.67 24.56
N GLU A 174 14.59 6.26 24.55
CA GLU A 174 14.85 7.65 24.95
C GLU A 174 14.06 8.64 24.08
N TRP A 175 14.05 8.40 22.76
CA TRP A 175 13.37 9.27 21.79
C TRP A 175 11.85 9.05 21.75
N ARG A 176 11.37 7.90 22.27
CA ARG A 176 9.92 7.66 22.43
C ARG A 176 9.33 8.52 23.53
N MET A 177 10.09 8.82 24.58
CA MET A 177 9.60 9.66 25.67
C MET A 177 9.43 11.10 25.20
N ASP A 178 10.43 11.64 24.49
CA ASP A 178 10.39 13.02 24.00
C ASP A 178 9.30 13.23 22.94
N SER A 179 9.14 12.28 22.02
CA SER A 179 8.07 12.33 21.01
C SER A 179 6.68 12.22 21.62
N VAL A 180 6.48 11.36 22.63
CA VAL A 180 5.19 11.25 23.34
C VAL A 180 4.91 12.51 24.17
N MET A 181 5.92 13.08 24.82
CA MET A 181 5.78 14.34 25.57
C MET A 181 5.46 15.51 24.64
N TRP A 182 6.08 15.57 23.46
CA TRP A 182 5.78 16.57 22.45
C TRP A 182 4.37 16.39 21.86
N ASP A 183 3.98 15.14 21.55
CA ASP A 183 2.67 14.82 20.97
C ASP A 183 1.51 15.09 21.94
N ARG A 184 1.73 14.89 23.24
CA ARG A 184 0.76 15.27 24.30
C ARG A 184 0.54 16.77 24.40
N LYS A 185 1.51 17.59 24.00
CA LYS A 185 1.37 19.06 23.98
C LYS A 185 0.58 19.56 22.77
N GLN A 186 0.33 18.72 21.76
CA GLN A 186 -0.40 19.12 20.56
C GLN A 186 -1.92 19.07 20.83
N LEU A 187 -2.62 20.18 20.62
CA LEU A 187 -4.09 20.17 20.55
C LEU A 187 -4.54 19.41 19.30
N ARG A 188 -5.16 18.24 19.48
CA ARG A 188 -5.66 17.40 18.38
C ARG A 188 -7.10 17.76 17.94
N GLY A 189 -7.71 18.78 18.54
CA GLY A 189 -9.07 19.23 18.23
C GLY A 189 -9.20 20.76 18.22
N TYR A 190 -10.29 21.25 17.66
CA TYR A 190 -10.63 22.68 17.58
C TYR A 190 -11.19 23.27 18.88
N CYS A 191 -11.20 22.51 19.98
CA CYS A 191 -11.79 22.90 21.24
C CYS A 191 -10.70 23.03 22.31
N ASP A 192 -10.74 24.13 23.06
CA ASP A 192 -9.83 24.38 24.16
C ASP A 192 -10.10 23.36 25.30
N PRO A 193 -9.09 22.62 25.77
CA PRO A 193 -9.26 21.62 26.83
C PRO A 193 -9.39 22.21 28.24
N THR A 194 -9.27 23.54 28.42
CA THR A 194 -9.34 24.16 29.74
C THR A 194 -10.73 24.11 30.36
N LYS A 195 -10.77 23.90 31.69
CA LYS A 195 -12.00 23.87 32.49
C LYS A 195 -12.86 25.12 32.33
N GLU A 196 -12.23 26.29 32.23
CA GLU A 196 -12.92 27.58 32.08
C GLU A 196 -13.68 27.67 30.74
N PHE A 197 -13.12 27.12 29.67
CA PHE A 197 -13.79 27.06 28.37
C PHE A 197 -15.04 26.16 28.39
N TRP A 198 -14.97 25.00 29.05
CA TRP A 198 -16.12 24.09 29.13
C TRP A 198 -17.20 24.58 30.09
N LEU A 199 -16.83 25.25 31.18
CA LEU A 199 -17.78 25.80 32.14
C LEU A 199 -18.43 27.12 31.69
N SER A 200 -17.81 27.85 30.76
CA SER A 200 -18.38 29.08 30.19
C SER A 200 -19.42 28.84 29.10
N ARG A 201 -19.54 27.60 28.59
CA ARG A 201 -20.51 27.24 27.56
C ARG A 201 -21.82 26.78 28.18
N GLU A 202 -22.90 27.54 27.97
CA GLU A 202 -24.25 27.06 28.27
C GLU A 202 -24.66 25.96 27.27
N PRO A 203 -25.24 24.83 27.72
CA PRO A 203 -25.76 23.82 26.82
C PRO A 203 -26.91 24.41 25.98
N PRO A 204 -27.02 24.06 24.68
CA PRO A 204 -28.12 24.52 23.85
C PRO A 204 -29.46 24.09 24.47
N LYS A 205 -30.32 25.08 24.77
CA LYS A 205 -31.66 24.85 25.29
C LYS A 205 -32.53 24.28 24.16
N TYR A 206 -32.61 22.96 24.06
CA TYR A 206 -33.57 22.31 23.19
C TYR A 206 -34.95 22.37 23.85
N TYR A 207 -35.86 23.17 23.29
CA TYR A 207 -37.26 23.12 23.66
C TYR A 207 -37.85 21.81 23.16
N LEU A 208 -38.11 20.88 24.07
CA LEU A 208 -38.93 19.71 23.78
C LEU A 208 -40.36 20.19 23.50
N GLN A 209 -40.71 20.34 22.23
CA GLN A 209 -42.09 20.41 21.82
C GLN A 209 -42.70 19.04 22.06
N LEU A 210 -43.40 18.91 23.19
CA LEU A 210 -44.24 17.75 23.51
C LEU A 210 -45.39 17.69 22.49
N ILE A 211 -45.44 16.58 21.74
CA ILE A 211 -46.61 16.14 20.98
C ILE A 211 -47.57 15.46 21.95
#